data_AF-A0A3D4QRC9-F1
#
_entry.id   AF-A0A3D4QRC9-F1
#
_cell.length_a   1.000
_cell.length_b   1.000
_cell.length_c   1.000
_cell.angle_alpha   90.00
_cell.angle_beta   90.00
_cell.angle_gamma   90.00
#
_symmetry.space_group_name_H-M   'P 1'
#
loop_
_entity.id
_entity.type
_entity.pdbx_description
1 polymer ?
#
loop_
_entity_poly.entity_id
_entity_poly.type
_entity_poly.pdbx_seq_one_letter_code
_entity_poly.pdbx_strand_id
1 'polypeptide(L)'
;DASSDLLNGYFGRHFLSAFGTHLTRTMVDTENEQLLYIMKDPNAVNYVKWLNSLYKEGIITDTMLADDTDTVQSKTMAGDYGMIISSTFNASNTINTTIETNDGNDDRVYRALSQVSYEDKDYFQVETIKNKGASATVITKNCENPDRAIQLIEYFLTEDGQATGTLGVEGEHWQWEGDQQVLLPENLELLSTNLVEYVAKSKTIGSFTNFARQASWARYVDNYLTPTGPTRDEHNLLMGPYLTEIWNHGFIQIKQSIASGSEMETINTQINEVQLGAIPKMVAAKDDAEFNNLLESLLSDLEGLGLSKLEQHWTQEYLKNCENLGLTPWEVLDSKVDVMDVSGLSLIR
;
A
#
# COMPACT_ATOMS: atom_id res chain seq x y z
N ASP A 1 -14.09 0.64 -0.62
CA ASP A 1 -12.97 1.60 -0.68
C ASP A 1 -11.84 1.08 0.22
N ALA A 2 -10.58 1.38 -0.08
CA ALA A 2 -9.41 0.74 0.54
C ALA A 2 -9.23 1.05 2.04
N SER A 3 -9.94 2.03 2.59
CA SER A 3 -9.94 2.38 4.02
C SER A 3 -10.89 1.50 4.84
N SER A 4 -12.05 1.13 4.29
CA SER A 4 -13.09 0.36 4.99
C SER A 4 -13.13 -1.13 4.64
N ASP A 5 -12.41 -1.55 3.59
CA ASP A 5 -12.25 -2.98 3.27
C ASP A 5 -11.33 -3.66 4.30
N LEU A 6 -11.94 -4.42 5.22
CA LEU A 6 -11.25 -5.13 6.30
C LEU A 6 -10.36 -6.29 5.81
N LEU A 7 -10.45 -6.69 4.52
CA LEU A 7 -9.61 -7.74 3.94
C LEU A 7 -8.60 -7.17 2.93
N ASN A 8 -9.06 -6.44 1.91
CA ASN A 8 -8.17 -5.96 0.85
C ASN A 8 -7.62 -4.54 1.09
N GLY A 9 -8.19 -3.82 2.06
CA GLY A 9 -7.80 -2.46 2.43
C GLY A 9 -6.52 -2.38 3.26
N TYR A 10 -6.20 -1.18 3.74
CA TYR A 10 -4.97 -0.91 4.50
C TYR A 10 -4.86 -1.77 5.75
N PHE A 11 -5.95 -1.93 6.48
CA PHE A 11 -5.98 -2.70 7.72
C PHE A 11 -5.72 -4.19 7.45
N GLY A 12 -6.48 -4.81 6.55
CA GLY A 12 -6.25 -6.21 6.15
C GLY A 12 -4.84 -6.45 5.63
N ARG A 13 -4.29 -5.53 4.82
CA ARG A 13 -2.92 -5.59 4.29
C ARG A 13 -1.85 -5.67 5.38
N HIS A 14 -2.09 -5.14 6.58
CA HIS A 14 -1.10 -5.09 7.66
C HIS A 14 -1.29 -6.18 8.72
N PHE A 15 -2.52 -6.63 8.94
CA PHE A 15 -2.83 -7.57 10.02
C PHE A 15 -3.09 -9.00 9.56
N LEU A 16 -3.53 -9.25 8.32
CA LEU A 16 -3.81 -10.61 7.85
C LEU A 16 -2.56 -11.51 7.94
N SER A 17 -1.39 -11.01 7.55
CA SER A 17 -0.13 -11.77 7.60
C SER A 17 0.26 -12.16 9.03
N ALA A 18 -0.09 -11.36 10.04
CA ALA A 18 0.16 -11.70 11.44
C ALA A 18 -0.58 -12.98 11.89
N PHE A 19 -1.63 -13.39 11.17
CA PHE A 19 -2.34 -14.66 11.36
C PHE A 19 -1.80 -15.81 10.50
N GLY A 20 -0.77 -15.58 9.69
CA GLY A 20 -0.16 -16.57 8.82
C GLY A 20 -0.83 -16.69 7.44
N THR A 21 -1.60 -15.69 7.01
CA THR A 21 -2.13 -15.66 5.64
C THR A 21 -1.06 -15.24 4.63
N HIS A 22 -1.22 -15.64 3.37
CA HIS A 22 -0.35 -15.19 2.31
C HIS A 22 -0.49 -13.68 1.98
N LEU A 23 0.62 -13.04 1.62
CA LEU A 23 0.73 -11.58 1.42
C LEU A 23 -0.12 -11.03 0.27
N THR A 24 -0.43 -11.86 -0.73
CA THR A 24 -1.22 -11.46 -1.92
C THR A 24 -2.72 -11.31 -1.65
N ARG A 25 -3.19 -11.57 -0.42
CA ARG A 25 -4.62 -11.57 -0.06
C ARG A 25 -5.41 -12.53 -0.94
N THR A 26 -4.81 -13.68 -1.20
CA THR A 26 -5.38 -14.91 -1.75
C THR A 26 -4.87 -16.05 -0.88
N MET A 27 -5.63 -17.14 -0.77
CA MET A 27 -5.10 -18.38 -0.24
C MET A 27 -4.24 -19.04 -1.34
N VAL A 28 -3.01 -19.45 -1.01
CA VAL A 28 -2.15 -20.21 -1.91
C VAL A 28 -2.27 -21.68 -1.54
N ASP A 29 -3.01 -22.43 -2.34
CA ASP A 29 -3.17 -23.88 -2.19
C ASP A 29 -2.12 -24.57 -3.06
N THR A 30 -0.96 -24.88 -2.46
CA THR A 30 0.15 -25.55 -3.15
C THR A 30 -0.14 -27.03 -3.42
N GLU A 31 -1.04 -27.67 -2.67
CA GLU A 31 -1.39 -29.07 -2.88
C GLU A 31 -2.22 -29.25 -4.14
N ASN A 32 -3.15 -28.31 -4.39
CA ASN A 32 -4.02 -28.33 -5.56
C ASN A 32 -3.56 -27.37 -6.68
N GLU A 33 -2.43 -26.67 -6.48
CA GLU A 33 -1.86 -25.70 -7.43
C GLU A 33 -2.87 -24.60 -7.82
N GLN A 34 -3.47 -23.96 -6.81
CA GLN A 34 -4.52 -22.95 -6.99
C GLN A 34 -4.33 -21.72 -6.13
N LEU A 35 -4.73 -20.57 -6.67
CA LEU A 35 -4.98 -19.36 -5.92
C LEU A 35 -6.47 -19.24 -5.62
N LEU A 36 -6.82 -19.30 -4.34
CA LEU A 36 -8.18 -19.29 -3.85
C LEU A 36 -8.52 -17.97 -3.16
N TYR A 37 -9.82 -17.70 -3.03
CA TYR A 37 -10.32 -16.57 -2.27
C TYR A 37 -9.85 -16.61 -0.82
N ILE A 38 -9.48 -15.44 -0.28
CA ILE A 38 -8.82 -15.35 1.02
C ILE A 38 -9.66 -15.92 2.17
N MET A 39 -10.99 -15.81 2.14
CA MET A 39 -11.83 -16.36 3.21
C MET A 39 -12.02 -17.89 3.14
N LYS A 40 -11.43 -18.56 2.15
CA LYS A 40 -11.25 -20.03 2.17
C LYS A 40 -10.06 -20.43 3.06
N ASP A 41 -9.16 -19.50 3.39
CA ASP A 41 -8.04 -19.71 4.33
C ASP A 41 -8.53 -19.66 5.80
N PRO A 42 -8.33 -20.73 6.60
CA PRO A 42 -8.64 -20.72 8.03
C PRO A 42 -7.96 -19.59 8.81
N ASN A 43 -6.76 -19.16 8.41
CA ASN A 43 -6.02 -18.07 9.06
C ASN A 43 -6.73 -16.72 8.84
N ALA A 44 -7.25 -16.48 7.64
CA ALA A 44 -8.06 -15.28 7.35
C ALA A 44 -9.38 -15.30 8.13
N VAL A 45 -10.01 -16.47 8.24
CA VAL A 45 -11.20 -16.64 9.09
C VAL A 45 -10.89 -16.31 10.55
N ASN A 46 -9.75 -16.76 11.09
CA ASN A 46 -9.30 -16.44 12.45
C ASN A 46 -9.03 -14.95 12.63
N TYR A 47 -8.47 -14.27 11.63
CA TYR A 47 -8.32 -12.82 11.64
C TYR A 47 -9.68 -12.10 11.76
N VAL A 48 -10.71 -12.50 10.99
CA VAL A 48 -12.04 -11.87 11.11
C VAL A 48 -12.71 -12.22 12.45
N LYS A 49 -12.44 -13.40 13.02
CA LYS A 49 -12.88 -13.74 14.39
C LYS A 49 -12.19 -12.87 15.45
N TRP A 50 -10.93 -12.51 15.27
CA TRP A 50 -10.25 -11.56 16.15
C TRP A 50 -10.86 -10.16 16.03
N LEU A 51 -11.21 -9.69 14.83
CA LEU A 51 -11.99 -8.46 14.69
C LEU A 51 -13.34 -8.54 15.41
N ASN A 52 -14.02 -9.69 15.34
CA ASN A 52 -15.25 -9.93 16.07
C ASN A 52 -15.06 -9.86 17.60
N SER A 53 -13.94 -10.36 18.14
CA SER A 53 -13.65 -10.20 19.58
C SER A 53 -13.42 -8.74 19.96
N LEU A 54 -12.65 -7.99 19.15
CA LEU A 54 -12.46 -6.54 19.37
C LEU A 54 -13.77 -5.76 19.31
N TYR A 55 -14.70 -6.15 18.43
CA TYR A 55 -16.04 -5.57 18.37
C TYR A 55 -16.85 -5.88 19.63
N LYS A 56 -16.86 -7.13 20.10
CA LYS A 56 -17.53 -7.54 21.35
C LYS A 56 -16.95 -6.85 22.58
N GLU A 57 -15.66 -6.51 22.57
CA GLU A 57 -14.98 -5.74 23.61
C GLU A 57 -15.23 -4.23 23.52
N GLY A 58 -15.89 -3.75 22.44
CA GLY A 58 -16.19 -2.34 22.20
C GLY A 58 -15.00 -1.52 21.72
N ILE A 59 -13.90 -2.17 21.32
CA ILE A 59 -12.73 -1.52 20.69
C ILE A 59 -13.08 -1.11 19.26
N ILE A 60 -13.74 -2.00 18.52
CA ILE A 60 -14.38 -1.68 17.24
C ILE A 60 -15.85 -1.38 17.51
N THR A 61 -16.36 -0.27 16.99
CA THR A 61 -17.75 0.15 17.17
C THR A 61 -18.56 0.05 15.88
N ASP A 62 -19.89 0.06 15.98
CA ASP A 62 -20.78 0.15 14.81
C ASP A 62 -20.46 1.34 13.91
N THR A 63 -20.09 2.48 14.52
CA THR A 63 -19.71 3.68 13.77
C THR A 63 -18.44 3.45 12.97
N MET A 64 -17.42 2.79 13.53
CA MET A 64 -16.20 2.45 12.78
C MET A 64 -16.47 1.53 11.58
N LEU A 65 -17.42 0.60 11.71
CA LEU A 65 -17.80 -0.30 10.62
C LEU A 65 -18.65 0.39 9.54
N ALA A 66 -19.33 1.49 9.87
CA ALA A 66 -20.25 2.20 8.99
C ALA A 66 -19.65 3.47 8.35
N ASP A 67 -18.57 4.01 8.90
CA ASP A 67 -17.91 5.21 8.39
C ASP A 67 -17.47 5.02 6.93
N ASP A 68 -17.76 6.02 6.09
CA ASP A 68 -17.19 6.10 4.73
C ASP A 68 -15.76 6.65 4.77
N THR A 69 -15.08 6.65 3.61
CA THR A 69 -13.68 7.07 3.51
C THR A 69 -13.45 8.50 3.98
N ASP A 70 -14.34 9.43 3.62
CA ASP A 70 -14.22 10.83 4.00
C ASP A 70 -14.39 11.00 5.51
N THR A 71 -15.29 10.22 6.12
CA THR A 71 -15.50 10.20 7.57
C THR A 71 -14.29 9.62 8.30
N VAL A 72 -13.75 8.48 7.83
CA VAL A 72 -12.52 7.88 8.38
C VAL A 72 -11.35 8.85 8.26
N GLN A 73 -11.19 9.52 7.13
CA GLN A 73 -10.13 10.51 6.94
C GLN A 73 -10.30 11.70 7.88
N SER A 74 -11.52 12.22 8.01
CA SER A 74 -11.82 13.35 8.90
C SER A 74 -11.52 13.02 10.36
N LYS A 75 -11.96 11.85 10.85
CA LYS A 75 -11.68 11.35 12.21
C LYS A 75 -10.19 11.10 12.44
N THR A 76 -9.47 10.60 11.43
CA THR A 76 -8.02 10.44 11.48
C THR A 76 -7.31 11.79 11.65
N MET A 77 -7.72 12.80 10.87
CA MET A 77 -7.15 14.16 10.95
C MET A 77 -7.56 14.90 12.24
N ALA A 78 -8.65 14.48 12.89
CA ALA A 78 -9.07 14.94 14.21
C ALA A 78 -8.42 14.16 15.37
N GLY A 79 -7.66 13.09 15.09
CA GLY A 79 -7.01 12.25 16.10
C GLY A 79 -7.98 11.37 16.91
N ASP A 80 -9.16 11.05 16.37
CA ASP A 80 -10.24 10.36 17.10
C ASP A 80 -10.01 8.84 17.26
N TYR A 81 -9.06 8.28 16.52
CA TYR A 81 -8.72 6.85 16.62
C TYR A 81 -7.51 6.63 17.54
N GLY A 82 -7.54 5.58 18.36
CA GLY A 82 -6.38 5.18 19.17
C GLY A 82 -5.23 4.59 18.34
N MET A 83 -5.53 3.99 17.18
CA MET A 83 -4.56 3.42 16.26
C MET A 83 -4.99 3.72 14.82
N ILE A 84 -4.03 4.03 13.96
CA ILE A 84 -4.24 4.26 12.53
C ILE A 84 -3.21 3.49 11.72
N ILE A 85 -3.52 3.21 10.45
CA ILE A 85 -2.56 2.70 9.48
C ILE A 85 -2.26 3.83 8.49
N SER A 86 -1.01 4.31 8.51
CA SER A 86 -0.55 5.41 7.65
C SER A 86 0.95 5.25 7.39
N SER A 87 1.43 5.83 6.29
CA SER A 87 2.87 6.01 6.12
C SER A 87 3.41 6.93 7.22
N THR A 88 4.61 6.64 7.74
CA THR A 88 5.23 7.39 8.83
C THR A 88 5.39 8.88 8.50
N PHE A 89 5.69 9.21 7.24
CA PHE A 89 5.77 10.61 6.78
C PHE A 89 4.43 11.35 6.91
N ASN A 90 3.34 10.72 6.45
CA ASN A 90 2.00 11.33 6.48
C ASN A 90 1.51 11.46 7.92
N ALA A 91 1.79 10.46 8.77
CA ALA A 91 1.50 10.54 10.20
C ALA A 91 2.21 11.74 10.85
N SER A 92 3.52 11.91 10.62
CA SER A 92 4.30 12.98 11.24
C SER A 92 4.02 14.37 10.67
N ASN A 93 4.02 14.53 9.35
CA ASN A 93 4.06 15.85 8.70
C ASN A 93 2.68 16.39 8.32
N THR A 94 1.65 15.55 8.37
CA THR A 94 0.29 15.95 7.94
C THR A 94 -0.72 15.69 9.04
N ILE A 95 -0.85 14.44 9.50
CA ILE A 95 -1.86 14.09 10.51
C ILE A 95 -1.53 14.77 11.85
N ASN A 96 -0.34 14.55 12.39
CA ASN A 96 0.06 15.13 13.68
C ASN A 96 0.10 16.67 13.64
N THR A 97 0.66 17.28 12.58
CA THR A 97 0.64 18.74 12.40
C THR A 97 -0.78 19.30 12.33
N THR A 98 -1.72 18.59 11.68
CA THR A 98 -3.12 19.02 11.61
C THR A 98 -3.79 18.94 12.97
N ILE A 99 -3.57 17.85 13.72
CA ILE A 99 -4.10 17.69 15.08
C ILE A 99 -3.55 18.80 15.98
N GLU A 100 -2.25 19.05 15.96
CA GLU A 100 -1.61 20.11 16.74
C GLU A 100 -2.19 21.49 16.39
N THR A 101 -2.38 21.78 15.10
CA THR A 101 -2.93 23.07 14.63
C THR A 101 -4.39 23.27 15.07
N ASN A 102 -5.20 22.21 15.03
CA ASN A 102 -6.62 22.28 15.34
C ASN A 102 -6.91 22.25 16.85
N ASP A 103 -6.21 21.39 17.59
CA ASP A 103 -6.49 21.11 19.00
C ASP A 103 -5.56 21.88 19.96
N GLY A 104 -4.39 22.33 19.49
CA GLY A 104 -3.36 22.98 20.31
C GLY A 104 -2.73 22.07 21.38
N ASN A 105 -2.93 20.75 21.28
CA ASN A 105 -2.45 19.75 22.22
C ASN A 105 -1.30 18.94 21.60
N ASP A 106 -0.08 19.22 22.06
CA ASP A 106 1.15 18.58 21.64
C ASP A 106 1.30 17.12 22.12
N ASP A 107 0.52 16.71 23.13
CA ASP A 107 0.48 15.33 23.63
C ASP A 107 -0.43 14.41 22.78
N ARG A 108 -1.34 14.96 21.96
CA ARG A 108 -2.24 14.16 21.12
C ARG A 108 -1.58 13.84 19.78
N VAL A 109 -0.79 12.77 19.76
CA VAL A 109 0.10 12.50 18.64
C VAL A 109 0.21 11.01 18.30
N TYR A 110 0.20 10.69 17.01
CA TYR A 110 0.48 9.35 16.53
C TYR A 110 1.99 9.10 16.47
N ARG A 111 2.39 7.91 16.93
CA ARG A 111 3.77 7.40 16.89
C ARG A 111 3.79 6.06 16.19
N ALA A 112 4.88 5.77 15.49
CA ALA A 112 5.09 4.46 14.91
C ALA A 112 5.20 3.41 16.04
N LEU A 113 4.48 2.30 15.89
CA LEU A 113 4.59 1.14 16.76
C LEU A 113 5.47 0.10 16.06
N SER A 114 6.21 -0.68 16.85
CA SER A 114 6.86 -1.88 16.34
C SER A 114 5.81 -2.89 15.87
N GLN A 115 6.22 -3.79 14.99
CA GLN A 115 5.41 -4.89 14.50
C GLN A 115 4.76 -5.71 15.61
N VAL A 116 3.56 -6.20 15.34
CA VAL A 116 2.81 -7.10 16.22
C VAL A 116 2.89 -8.53 15.66
N SER A 117 3.25 -9.50 16.52
CA SER A 117 3.15 -10.93 16.19
C SER A 117 2.02 -11.54 17.00
N TYR A 118 1.15 -12.31 16.36
CA TYR A 118 0.20 -13.15 17.06
C TYR A 118 0.93 -14.37 17.65
N GLU A 119 0.79 -14.61 18.95
CA GLU A 119 1.29 -15.81 19.64
C GLU A 119 2.80 -16.12 19.40
N ASP A 120 3.64 -15.08 19.26
CA ASP A 120 5.11 -15.20 19.03
C ASP A 120 5.50 -16.08 17.83
N LYS A 121 4.59 -16.25 16.86
CA LYS A 121 4.80 -17.15 15.73
C LYS A 121 5.70 -16.62 14.60
N ASP A 122 6.30 -15.44 14.78
CA ASP A 122 7.18 -14.81 13.78
C ASP A 122 6.54 -14.73 12.38
N TYR A 123 5.23 -14.43 12.36
CA TYR A 123 4.41 -14.41 11.14
C TYR A 123 4.26 -13.03 10.52
N PHE A 124 4.68 -11.98 11.21
CA PHE A 124 4.52 -10.65 10.67
C PHE A 124 5.35 -10.49 9.39
N GLN A 125 4.67 -10.21 8.29
CA GLN A 125 5.30 -9.99 6.99
C GLN A 125 4.57 -8.90 6.25
N VAL A 126 5.31 -8.18 5.41
CA VAL A 126 4.78 -7.13 4.57
C VAL A 126 5.29 -7.32 3.14
N GLU A 127 4.37 -7.37 2.18
CA GLU A 127 4.73 -7.37 0.76
C GLU A 127 5.49 -6.08 0.40
N THR A 128 6.60 -6.24 -0.31
CA THR A 128 7.27 -5.17 -1.04
C THR A 128 7.41 -5.57 -2.51
N ILE A 129 7.46 -4.56 -3.37
CA ILE A 129 7.77 -4.71 -4.79
C ILE A 129 8.84 -3.67 -5.12
N LYS A 130 10.09 -4.13 -5.24
CA LYS A 130 11.23 -3.32 -5.68
C LYS A 130 10.94 -2.88 -7.12
N ASN A 131 10.91 -1.56 -7.33
CA ASN A 131 10.60 -0.91 -8.61
C ASN A 131 9.14 -1.02 -9.06
N LYS A 132 8.17 -0.95 -8.12
CA LYS A 132 6.76 -0.82 -8.48
C LYS A 132 6.51 0.48 -9.26
N GLY A 133 6.38 0.39 -10.58
CA GLY A 133 5.77 1.46 -11.37
C GLY A 133 4.28 1.57 -11.02
N ALA A 134 3.83 2.74 -10.57
CA ALA A 134 2.42 2.96 -10.24
C ALA A 134 1.60 3.42 -11.47
N SER A 135 2.26 4.11 -12.41
CA SER A 135 1.62 4.76 -13.55
C SER A 135 2.41 4.54 -14.83
N ALA A 136 1.72 4.53 -15.97
CA ALA A 136 2.32 4.59 -17.28
C ALA A 136 1.90 5.89 -17.98
N THR A 137 2.88 6.61 -18.53
CA THR A 137 2.61 7.73 -19.43
C THR A 137 2.60 7.23 -20.87
N VAL A 138 1.52 7.45 -21.60
CA VAL A 138 1.31 6.91 -22.96
C VAL A 138 0.97 8.01 -23.97
N ILE A 139 1.39 7.81 -25.22
CA ILE A 139 0.98 8.63 -26.36
C ILE A 139 -0.25 7.98 -27.01
N THR A 140 -1.34 8.73 -27.10
CA THR A 140 -2.59 8.20 -27.69
C THR A 140 -2.47 8.06 -29.20
N LYS A 141 -3.27 7.17 -29.79
CA LYS A 141 -3.31 6.97 -31.26
C LYS A 141 -3.74 8.23 -32.03
N ASN A 142 -4.43 9.15 -31.37
CA ASN A 142 -4.94 10.39 -31.98
C ASN A 142 -4.03 11.60 -31.72
N CYS A 143 -2.84 11.40 -31.14
CA CYS A 143 -1.89 12.48 -30.95
C CYS A 143 -1.46 13.02 -32.31
N GLU A 144 -1.68 14.32 -32.56
CA GLU A 144 -1.34 14.96 -33.84
C GLU A 144 0.17 15.05 -34.07
N ASN A 145 0.96 15.13 -32.99
CA ASN A 145 2.42 15.31 -33.03
C ASN A 145 3.12 14.28 -32.12
N PRO A 146 3.06 12.97 -32.45
CA PRO A 146 3.61 11.92 -31.61
C PRO A 146 5.14 12.00 -31.51
N ASP A 147 5.81 12.53 -32.53
CA ASP A 147 7.24 12.81 -32.58
C ASP A 147 7.67 13.87 -31.55
N ARG A 148 6.86 14.92 -31.36
CA ARG A 148 7.10 15.93 -30.33
C ARG A 148 6.74 15.42 -28.94
N ALA A 149 5.67 14.64 -28.83
CA ALA A 149 5.27 14.04 -27.56
C ALA A 149 6.35 13.09 -27.01
N ILE A 150 6.95 12.26 -27.87
CA ILE A 150 8.02 11.37 -27.42
C ILE A 150 9.28 12.13 -27.00
N GLN A 151 9.65 13.22 -27.70
CA GLN A 151 10.76 14.09 -27.29
C GLN A 151 10.54 14.72 -25.91
N LEU A 152 9.30 15.08 -25.55
CA LEU A 152 8.98 15.58 -24.21
C LEU A 152 9.14 14.49 -23.15
N ILE A 153 8.70 13.26 -23.43
CA ILE A 153 8.91 12.12 -22.53
C ILE A 153 10.40 11.85 -22.37
N GLU A 154 11.17 11.86 -23.46
CA GLU A 154 12.63 11.73 -23.44
C GLU A 154 13.31 12.81 -22.60
N TYR A 155 12.86 14.07 -22.69
CA TYR A 155 13.38 15.15 -21.85
C TYR A 155 13.22 14.83 -20.37
N PHE A 156 12.03 14.40 -19.94
CA PHE A 156 11.79 14.04 -18.55
C PHE A 156 12.60 12.81 -18.09
N LEU A 157 13.13 12.00 -19.01
CA LEU A 157 14.05 10.91 -18.71
C LEU A 157 15.52 11.38 -18.53
N THR A 158 15.84 12.65 -18.73
CA THR A 158 17.17 13.21 -18.43
C THR A 158 17.29 13.68 -16.97
N GLU A 159 18.51 13.93 -16.47
CA GLU A 159 18.70 14.48 -15.12
C GLU A 159 18.03 15.85 -14.97
N ASP A 160 18.17 16.73 -15.97
CA ASP A 160 17.54 18.05 -16.00
C ASP A 160 16.00 17.95 -16.00
N GLY A 161 15.46 17.00 -16.76
CA GLY A 161 14.02 16.75 -16.78
C GLY A 161 13.49 16.21 -15.44
N GLN A 162 14.24 15.31 -14.79
CA GLN A 162 13.91 14.83 -13.46
C GLN A 162 13.95 15.95 -12.41
N ALA A 163 14.99 16.78 -12.44
CA ALA A 163 15.12 17.95 -11.56
C ALA A 163 13.99 18.95 -11.80
N THR A 164 13.70 19.27 -13.07
CA THR A 164 12.59 20.18 -13.44
C THR A 164 11.25 19.66 -12.95
N GLY A 165 10.95 18.38 -13.20
CA GLY A 165 9.68 17.77 -12.80
C GLY A 165 9.51 17.65 -11.28
N THR A 166 10.61 17.55 -10.55
CA THR A 166 10.59 17.26 -9.10
C THR A 166 10.79 18.52 -8.24
N LEU A 167 11.83 19.29 -8.54
CA LEU A 167 12.23 20.48 -7.78
C LEU A 167 11.65 21.78 -8.35
N GLY A 168 11.34 21.82 -9.65
CA GLY A 168 10.86 23.01 -10.35
C GLY A 168 11.95 23.82 -11.03
N VAL A 169 11.79 25.14 -11.02
CA VAL A 169 12.64 26.09 -11.76
C VAL A 169 13.89 26.47 -10.96
N GLU A 170 15.07 26.36 -11.58
CA GLU A 170 16.34 26.81 -11.02
C GLU A 170 16.31 28.33 -10.73
N GLY A 171 16.79 28.74 -9.56
CA GLY A 171 16.82 30.13 -9.10
C GLY A 171 15.51 30.62 -8.48
N GLU A 172 14.39 29.92 -8.67
CA GLU A 172 13.11 30.20 -8.01
C GLU A 172 12.78 29.17 -6.93
N HIS A 173 13.10 27.90 -7.20
CA HIS A 173 12.77 26.77 -6.32
C HIS A 173 14.02 26.15 -5.70
N TRP A 174 15.07 25.99 -6.50
CA TRP A 174 16.31 25.31 -6.13
C TRP A 174 17.54 25.97 -6.77
N GLN A 175 18.73 25.66 -6.26
CA GLN A 175 20.02 26.14 -6.79
C GLN A 175 21.10 25.05 -6.73
N TRP A 176 22.23 25.30 -7.40
CA TRP A 176 23.41 24.44 -7.30
C TRP A 176 24.25 24.74 -6.06
N GLU A 177 24.55 23.70 -5.28
CA GLU A 177 25.56 23.68 -4.24
C GLU A 177 26.58 22.58 -4.56
N GLY A 178 27.70 22.97 -5.18
CA GLY A 178 28.66 22.01 -5.73
C GLY A 178 28.03 21.23 -6.89
N ASP A 179 27.99 19.91 -6.78
CA ASP A 179 27.35 19.00 -7.74
C ASP A 179 25.92 18.58 -7.32
N GLN A 180 25.36 19.25 -6.30
CA GLN A 180 24.04 18.96 -5.77
C GLN A 180 23.04 20.06 -6.12
N GLN A 181 21.83 19.65 -6.47
CA GLN A 181 20.67 20.52 -6.67
C GLN A 181 19.90 20.54 -5.35
N VAL A 182 19.85 21.70 -4.70
CA VAL A 182 19.24 21.86 -3.37
C VAL A 182 18.12 22.89 -3.41
N LEU A 183 17.03 22.63 -2.69
CA LEU A 183 15.95 23.61 -2.53
C LEU A 183 16.47 24.89 -1.87
N LEU A 184 15.96 26.03 -2.32
CA LEU A 184 16.23 27.30 -1.64
C LEU A 184 15.70 27.26 -0.19
N PRO A 185 16.33 27.96 0.77
CA PRO A 185 16.01 27.84 2.19
C PRO A 185 14.53 28.02 2.52
N GLU A 186 13.86 29.00 1.91
CA GLU A 186 12.43 29.27 2.12
C GLU A 186 11.52 28.15 1.62
N ASN A 187 11.93 27.45 0.56
CA ASN A 187 11.19 26.33 0.00
C ASN A 187 11.41 25.08 0.84
N LEU A 188 12.64 24.87 1.33
CA LEU A 188 12.97 23.79 2.24
C LEU A 188 12.21 23.93 3.58
N GLU A 189 12.19 25.13 4.16
CA GLU A 189 11.47 25.42 5.40
C GLU A 189 9.97 25.14 5.23
N LEU A 190 9.35 25.68 4.17
CA LEU A 190 7.93 25.45 3.91
C LEU A 190 7.61 23.98 3.65
N LEU A 191 8.46 23.28 2.87
CA LEU A 191 8.29 21.85 2.60
C LEU A 191 8.32 21.01 3.88
N SER A 192 9.25 21.34 4.80
CA SER A 192 9.45 20.62 6.07
C SER A 192 8.36 20.90 7.12
N THR A 193 7.72 22.07 7.06
CA THR A 193 6.72 22.50 8.05
C THR A 193 5.29 22.33 7.56
N ASN A 194 5.05 22.49 6.26
CA ASN A 194 3.73 22.41 5.65
C ASN A 194 3.82 21.95 4.19
N LEU A 195 3.91 20.64 3.99
CA LEU A 195 3.94 20.00 2.67
C LEU A 195 2.77 20.43 1.77
N VAL A 196 1.56 20.53 2.32
CA VAL A 196 0.34 20.86 1.56
C VAL A 196 0.44 22.26 0.98
N GLU A 197 0.85 23.23 1.79
CA GLU A 197 1.04 24.61 1.33
C GLU A 197 2.18 24.72 0.34
N TYR A 198 3.30 24.02 0.56
CA TYR A 198 4.40 23.96 -0.39
C TYR A 198 3.95 23.47 -1.77
N VAL A 199 3.23 22.34 -1.83
CA VAL A 199 2.74 21.76 -3.08
C VAL A 199 1.74 22.70 -3.77
N ALA A 200 0.83 23.33 -3.02
CA ALA A 200 -0.12 24.28 -3.56
C ALA A 200 0.56 25.52 -4.19
N LYS A 201 1.64 26.00 -3.57
CA LYS A 201 2.41 27.16 -4.02
C LYS A 201 3.34 26.85 -5.19
N SER A 202 4.19 25.83 -5.04
CA SER A 202 5.24 25.49 -6.01
C SER A 202 4.70 24.76 -7.24
N LYS A 203 3.64 23.94 -7.07
CA LYS A 203 3.10 23.05 -8.10
C LYS A 203 4.14 22.09 -8.70
N THR A 204 5.24 21.82 -8.00
CA THR A 204 6.32 20.94 -8.47
C THR A 204 6.08 19.50 -8.02
N ILE A 205 6.40 19.18 -6.77
CA ILE A 205 6.20 17.88 -6.14
C ILE A 205 4.72 17.48 -6.29
N GLY A 206 4.48 16.29 -6.84
CA GLY A 206 3.13 15.78 -7.12
C GLY A 206 2.69 15.93 -8.58
N SER A 207 2.94 17.08 -9.22
CA SER A 207 2.40 17.42 -10.55
C SER A 207 3.01 16.63 -11.72
N PHE A 208 4.30 16.28 -11.63
CA PHE A 208 5.02 15.54 -12.68
C PHE A 208 5.48 14.16 -12.20
N THR A 209 4.87 13.63 -11.13
CA THR A 209 5.20 12.33 -10.54
C THR A 209 5.14 11.16 -11.51
N ASN A 210 4.26 11.23 -12.52
CA ASN A 210 4.16 10.22 -13.58
C ASN A 210 5.42 10.14 -14.48
N PHE A 211 6.29 11.13 -14.40
CA PHE A 211 7.59 11.16 -15.09
C PHE A 211 8.77 10.92 -14.15
N ALA A 212 8.54 10.94 -12.83
CA ALA A 212 9.60 10.79 -11.85
C ALA A 212 10.14 9.35 -11.84
N ARG A 213 11.46 9.22 -11.87
CA ARG A 213 12.14 7.94 -11.62
C ARG A 213 12.26 7.74 -10.12
N GLN A 214 12.13 6.49 -9.66
CA GLN A 214 12.31 6.15 -8.25
C GLN A 214 13.65 6.66 -7.69
N ALA A 215 14.75 6.52 -8.45
CA ALA A 215 16.07 6.99 -8.03
C ALA A 215 16.14 8.53 -7.90
N SER A 216 15.46 9.26 -8.79
CA SER A 216 15.38 10.72 -8.75
C SER A 216 14.47 11.19 -7.62
N TRP A 217 13.33 10.53 -7.42
CA TRP A 217 12.44 10.78 -6.28
C TRP A 217 13.18 10.59 -4.94
N ALA A 218 13.90 9.48 -4.79
CA ALA A 218 14.71 9.23 -3.60
C ALA A 218 15.78 10.30 -3.37
N ARG A 219 16.43 10.76 -4.44
CA ARG A 219 17.45 11.81 -4.37
C ARG A 219 16.88 13.16 -3.96
N TYR A 220 15.77 13.57 -4.57
CA TYR A 220 15.26 14.94 -4.51
C TYR A 220 14.12 15.15 -3.53
N VAL A 221 13.46 14.08 -3.07
CA VAL A 221 12.21 14.19 -2.32
C VAL A 221 12.25 13.41 -1.02
N ASP A 222 12.77 12.18 -1.02
CA ASP A 222 12.74 11.34 0.19
C ASP A 222 13.50 11.98 1.36
N ASN A 223 14.59 12.71 1.08
CA ASN A 223 15.34 13.45 2.11
C ASN A 223 14.56 14.62 2.75
N TYR A 224 13.47 15.07 2.14
CA TYR A 224 12.66 16.17 2.67
C TYR A 224 11.32 15.69 3.23
N LEU A 225 10.72 14.69 2.58
CA LEU A 225 9.41 14.16 2.99
C LEU A 225 9.52 13.09 4.06
N THR A 226 10.54 12.23 4.00
CA THR A 226 10.74 11.18 5.00
C THR A 226 11.53 11.78 6.17
N PRO A 227 11.22 11.44 7.43
CA PRO A 227 12.11 11.78 8.54
C PRO A 227 13.53 11.40 8.18
N THR A 228 14.49 12.33 8.23
CA THR A 228 15.91 12.05 7.96
C THR A 228 16.67 11.79 9.25
N GLY A 229 17.77 11.04 9.16
CA GLY A 229 18.59 10.72 10.32
C GLY A 229 18.01 9.54 11.13
N PRO A 230 18.25 9.49 12.45
CA PRO A 230 17.97 8.31 13.28
C PRO A 230 16.56 7.74 13.13
N THR A 231 15.54 8.59 12.96
CA THR A 231 14.15 8.16 12.80
C THR A 231 13.88 7.35 11.52
N ARG A 232 14.58 7.63 10.41
CA ARG A 232 14.47 6.79 9.21
C ARG A 232 15.08 5.42 9.43
N ASP A 233 16.26 5.44 10.04
CA ASP A 233 17.04 4.22 10.27
C ASP A 233 16.31 3.33 11.28
N GLU A 234 15.71 3.91 12.32
CA GLU A 234 14.79 3.25 13.24
C GLU A 234 13.60 2.61 12.51
N HIS A 235 12.90 3.35 11.65
CA HIS A 235 11.78 2.77 10.88
C HIS A 235 12.21 1.65 9.93
N ASN A 236 13.35 1.80 9.26
CA ASN A 236 13.90 0.77 8.37
C ASN A 236 14.36 -0.47 9.15
N LEU A 237 14.92 -0.29 10.35
CA LEU A 237 15.29 -1.39 11.26
C LEU A 237 14.04 -2.12 11.79
N LEU A 238 12.95 -1.41 12.05
CA LEU A 238 11.69 -2.00 12.50
C LEU A 238 11.03 -2.86 11.41
N MET A 239 10.97 -2.34 10.18
CA MET A 239 10.20 -2.98 9.09
C MET A 239 11.03 -3.87 8.17
N GLY A 240 12.28 -3.51 7.92
CA GLY A 240 13.17 -4.16 6.95
C GLY A 240 13.25 -5.69 7.08
N PRO A 241 13.38 -6.25 8.30
CA PRO A 241 13.42 -7.70 8.50
C PRO A 241 12.17 -8.48 8.07
N TYR A 242 11.04 -7.78 7.89
CA TYR A 242 9.74 -8.38 7.60
C TYR A 242 9.26 -8.13 6.17
N LEU A 243 10.08 -7.47 5.33
CA LEU A 243 9.73 -7.19 3.94
C LEU A 243 9.97 -8.42 3.06
N THR A 244 8.93 -8.86 2.36
CA THR A 244 8.99 -9.96 1.40
C THR A 244 8.80 -9.43 -0.02
N GLU A 245 9.79 -9.65 -0.88
CA GLU A 245 9.78 -9.21 -2.28
C GLU A 245 8.94 -10.16 -3.15
N ILE A 246 7.65 -9.85 -3.30
CA ILE A 246 6.71 -10.76 -3.98
C ILE A 246 6.92 -10.84 -5.51
N TRP A 247 7.67 -9.89 -6.12
CA TRP A 247 8.04 -9.96 -7.53
C TRP A 247 8.87 -11.19 -7.86
N ASN A 248 9.85 -11.51 -7.01
CA ASN A 248 10.76 -12.63 -7.22
C ASN A 248 10.09 -14.00 -7.10
N HIS A 249 8.79 -14.03 -6.79
CA HIS A 249 7.99 -15.24 -6.64
C HIS A 249 6.79 -15.27 -7.59
N GLY A 250 6.67 -14.34 -8.55
CA GLY A 250 5.59 -14.33 -9.55
C GLY A 250 4.25 -13.78 -9.05
N PHE A 251 4.19 -13.31 -7.81
CA PHE A 251 2.96 -12.85 -7.15
C PHE A 251 2.58 -11.39 -7.44
N ILE A 252 2.84 -10.92 -8.66
CA ILE A 252 2.68 -9.52 -9.04
C ILE A 252 1.47 -9.28 -9.93
N GLN A 253 0.76 -8.18 -9.69
CA GLN A 253 -0.33 -7.69 -10.53
C GLN A 253 -1.47 -8.69 -10.85
N ILE A 254 -1.61 -9.79 -10.09
CA ILE A 254 -2.56 -10.86 -10.37
C ILE A 254 -4.00 -10.33 -10.40
N LYS A 255 -4.42 -9.60 -9.35
CA LYS A 255 -5.77 -9.01 -9.30
C LYS A 255 -5.94 -7.85 -10.29
N GLN A 256 -4.86 -7.13 -10.60
CA GLN A 256 -4.85 -5.99 -11.55
C GLN A 256 -4.83 -6.43 -13.02
N SER A 257 -4.58 -7.71 -13.30
CA SER A 257 -4.57 -8.26 -14.67
C SER A 257 -5.96 -8.33 -15.32
N ILE A 258 -7.02 -8.15 -14.54
CA ILE A 258 -8.40 -8.19 -15.01
C ILE A 258 -8.63 -7.04 -15.99
N ALA A 259 -8.91 -7.40 -17.25
CA ALA A 259 -9.11 -6.42 -18.31
C ALA A 259 -10.42 -5.64 -18.11
N SER A 260 -10.36 -4.33 -18.30
CA SER A 260 -11.56 -3.48 -18.25
C SER A 260 -12.55 -3.84 -19.36
N GLY A 261 -13.83 -3.84 -19.04
CA GLY A 261 -14.94 -4.29 -19.88
C GLY A 261 -15.12 -5.81 -19.98
N SER A 262 -14.32 -6.61 -19.27
CA SER A 262 -14.41 -8.08 -19.33
C SER A 262 -15.49 -8.67 -18.41
N GLU A 263 -15.90 -9.92 -18.69
CA GLU A 263 -16.73 -10.71 -17.76
C GLU A 263 -16.07 -10.81 -16.38
N MET A 264 -14.74 -10.96 -16.34
CA MET A 264 -13.97 -11.06 -15.09
C MET A 264 -14.03 -9.77 -14.26
N GLU A 265 -14.05 -8.59 -14.90
CA GLU A 265 -14.24 -7.31 -14.19
C GLU A 265 -15.62 -7.27 -13.53
N THR A 266 -16.65 -7.74 -14.23
CA THR A 266 -18.02 -7.81 -13.68
C THR A 266 -18.06 -8.76 -12.47
N ILE A 267 -17.54 -9.97 -12.61
CA ILE A 267 -17.50 -10.97 -11.52
C ILE A 267 -16.73 -10.43 -10.32
N ASN A 268 -15.52 -9.89 -10.53
CA ASN A 268 -14.70 -9.33 -9.47
C ASN A 268 -15.39 -8.16 -8.75
N THR A 269 -16.08 -7.29 -9.50
CA THR A 269 -16.83 -6.16 -8.90
C THR A 269 -17.96 -6.67 -8.01
N GLN A 270 -18.78 -7.60 -8.50
CA GLN A 270 -19.90 -8.17 -7.73
C GLN A 270 -19.41 -8.92 -6.48
N ILE A 271 -18.33 -9.69 -6.60
CA ILE A 271 -17.71 -10.39 -5.46
C ILE A 271 -17.22 -9.38 -4.41
N ASN A 272 -16.54 -8.31 -4.84
CA ASN A 272 -16.08 -7.27 -3.92
C ASN A 272 -17.25 -6.56 -3.22
N GLU A 273 -18.34 -6.27 -3.92
CA GLU A 273 -19.54 -5.66 -3.31
C GLU A 273 -20.17 -6.57 -2.24
N VAL A 274 -20.34 -7.86 -2.53
CA VAL A 274 -20.88 -8.83 -1.55
C VAL A 274 -19.93 -8.96 -0.35
N GLN A 275 -18.62 -9.06 -0.57
CA GLN A 275 -17.62 -9.10 0.49
C GLN A 275 -17.72 -7.85 1.39
N LEU A 276 -17.73 -6.65 0.80
CA LEU A 276 -17.79 -5.38 1.54
C LEU A 276 -19.02 -5.27 2.44
N GLY A 277 -20.14 -5.87 2.03
CA GLY A 277 -21.37 -5.93 2.85
C GLY A 277 -21.39 -7.06 3.89
N ALA A 278 -20.69 -8.16 3.65
CA ALA A 278 -20.73 -9.36 4.49
C ALA A 278 -19.71 -9.31 5.64
N ILE A 279 -18.47 -8.89 5.37
CA ILE A 279 -17.39 -8.94 6.37
C ILE A 279 -17.70 -8.08 7.60
N PRO A 280 -18.21 -6.84 7.50
CA PRO A 280 -18.61 -6.07 8.69
C PRO A 280 -19.70 -6.75 9.53
N LYS A 281 -20.62 -7.49 8.90
CA LYS A 281 -21.66 -8.26 9.62
C LYS A 281 -21.05 -9.45 10.35
N MET A 282 -20.04 -10.10 9.78
CA MET A 282 -19.28 -11.14 10.46
C MET A 282 -18.53 -10.57 11.67
N VAL A 283 -17.93 -9.38 11.54
CA VAL A 283 -17.31 -8.68 12.67
C VAL A 283 -18.34 -8.32 13.74
N ALA A 284 -19.57 -7.96 13.36
CA ALA A 284 -20.65 -7.66 14.30
C ALA A 284 -21.44 -8.89 14.80
N ALA A 285 -21.06 -10.12 14.40
CA ALA A 285 -21.80 -11.33 14.77
C ALA A 285 -21.83 -11.55 16.29
N LYS A 286 -23.00 -11.90 16.84
CA LYS A 286 -23.17 -12.02 18.30
C LYS A 286 -22.49 -13.26 18.88
N ASP A 287 -22.37 -14.32 18.10
CA ASP A 287 -21.86 -15.62 18.50
C ASP A 287 -21.24 -16.37 17.30
N ASP A 288 -20.57 -17.48 17.58
CA ASP A 288 -19.89 -18.29 16.56
C ASP A 288 -20.87 -18.92 15.56
N ALA A 289 -22.12 -19.18 15.97
CA ALA A 289 -23.11 -19.78 15.10
C ALA A 289 -23.55 -18.77 14.03
N GLU A 290 -23.82 -17.53 14.42
CA GLU A 290 -24.10 -16.44 13.48
C GLU A 290 -22.91 -16.16 12.57
N PHE A 291 -21.69 -16.10 13.12
CA PHE A 291 -20.46 -15.90 12.34
C PHE A 291 -20.29 -16.98 11.25
N ASN A 292 -20.41 -18.26 11.63
CA ASN A 292 -20.21 -19.36 10.68
C ASN A 292 -21.31 -19.38 9.61
N ASN A 293 -22.56 -19.11 9.97
CA ASN A 293 -23.65 -18.99 9.00
C ASN A 293 -23.41 -17.85 7.99
N LEU A 294 -22.86 -16.72 8.44
CA LEU A 294 -22.50 -15.60 7.56
C LEU A 294 -21.34 -15.96 6.63
N LEU A 295 -20.33 -16.68 7.12
CA LEU A 295 -19.22 -17.17 6.30
C LEU A 295 -19.70 -18.16 5.22
N GLU A 296 -20.52 -19.13 5.59
CA GLU A 296 -21.10 -20.10 4.64
C GLU A 296 -21.95 -19.40 3.58
N SER A 297 -22.79 -18.44 4.00
CA SER A 297 -23.60 -17.64 3.09
C SER A 297 -22.74 -16.82 2.14
N LEU A 298 -21.71 -16.14 2.66
CA LEU A 298 -20.75 -15.40 1.84
C LEU A 298 -20.13 -16.30 0.78
N LEU A 299 -19.51 -17.42 1.16
CA LEU A 299 -18.86 -18.32 0.20
C LEU A 299 -19.84 -18.85 -0.85
N SER A 300 -21.06 -19.24 -0.44
CA SER A 300 -22.10 -19.68 -1.37
C SER A 300 -22.52 -18.59 -2.36
N ASP A 301 -22.73 -17.35 -1.88
CA ASP A 301 -23.11 -16.22 -2.73
C ASP A 301 -21.99 -15.90 -3.74
N LEU A 302 -20.73 -15.91 -3.31
CA LEU A 302 -19.58 -15.67 -4.19
C LEU A 302 -19.44 -16.78 -5.25
N GLU A 303 -19.64 -18.05 -4.90
CA GLU A 303 -19.65 -19.14 -5.88
C GLU A 303 -20.76 -18.96 -6.92
N GLY A 304 -21.95 -18.53 -6.49
CA GLY A 304 -23.06 -18.18 -7.39
C GLY A 304 -22.74 -17.04 -8.37
N LEU A 305 -21.85 -16.13 -7.99
CA LEU A 305 -21.35 -15.04 -8.83
C LEU A 305 -20.17 -15.44 -9.75
N GLY A 306 -19.64 -16.66 -9.59
CA GLY A 306 -18.53 -17.17 -10.41
C GLY A 306 -17.17 -17.08 -9.75
N LEU A 307 -17.09 -17.15 -8.41
CA LEU A 307 -15.81 -17.13 -7.68
C LEU A 307 -14.78 -18.14 -8.22
N SER A 308 -15.20 -19.38 -8.49
CA SER A 308 -14.33 -20.39 -9.10
C SER A 308 -13.66 -19.94 -10.41
N LYS A 309 -14.35 -19.14 -11.25
CA LYS A 309 -13.74 -18.58 -12.49
C LYS A 309 -12.67 -17.53 -12.16
N LEU A 310 -12.92 -16.73 -11.12
CA LEU A 310 -12.00 -15.70 -10.68
C LEU A 310 -10.72 -16.29 -10.08
N GLU A 311 -10.86 -17.35 -9.27
CA GLU A 311 -9.74 -18.12 -8.74
C GLU A 311 -8.90 -18.78 -9.85
N GLN A 312 -9.56 -19.33 -10.87
CA GLN A 312 -8.88 -19.87 -12.05
C GLN A 312 -8.11 -18.76 -12.81
N HIS A 313 -8.72 -17.59 -13.01
CA HIS A 313 -8.06 -16.44 -13.65
C HIS A 313 -6.80 -16.02 -12.86
N TRP A 314 -6.91 -15.90 -11.53
CA TRP A 314 -5.77 -15.56 -10.68
C TRP A 314 -4.64 -16.59 -10.78
N THR A 315 -5.00 -17.87 -10.74
CA THR A 315 -4.06 -18.99 -10.87
C THR A 315 -3.32 -18.94 -12.21
N GLN A 316 -4.03 -18.69 -13.32
CA GLN A 316 -3.43 -18.59 -14.64
C GLN A 316 -2.48 -17.40 -14.77
N GLU A 317 -2.85 -16.23 -14.22
CA GLU A 317 -1.97 -15.07 -14.26
C GLU A 317 -0.70 -15.29 -13.40
N TYR A 318 -0.83 -15.95 -12.26
CA TYR A 318 0.34 -16.36 -11.45
C TYR A 318 1.29 -17.26 -12.23
N LEU A 319 0.79 -18.32 -12.86
CA LEU A 319 1.60 -19.24 -13.66
C LEU A 319 2.30 -18.52 -14.82
N LYS A 320 1.59 -17.62 -15.50
CA LYS A 320 2.14 -16.79 -16.57
C LYS A 320 3.24 -15.85 -16.06
N ASN A 321 3.09 -15.27 -14.87
CA ASN A 321 4.15 -14.47 -14.26
C ASN A 321 5.39 -15.31 -13.96
N CYS A 322 5.22 -16.50 -13.38
CA CYS A 322 6.32 -17.42 -13.15
C CYS A 322 7.04 -17.78 -14.45
N GLU A 323 6.31 -18.11 -15.52
CA GLU A 323 6.88 -18.39 -16.84
C GLU A 323 7.69 -17.20 -17.38
N ASN A 324 7.13 -15.99 -17.35
CA ASN A 324 7.78 -14.78 -17.84
C ASN A 324 9.06 -14.43 -17.07
N LEU A 325 9.10 -14.75 -15.78
CA LEU A 325 10.23 -14.48 -14.90
C LEU A 325 11.22 -15.66 -14.82
N GLY A 326 10.91 -16.81 -15.43
CA GLY A 326 11.72 -18.04 -15.34
C GLY A 326 11.73 -18.66 -13.94
N LEU A 327 10.64 -18.53 -13.20
CA LEU A 327 10.47 -19.03 -11.83
C LEU A 327 9.76 -20.39 -11.82
N THR A 328 10.09 -21.22 -10.83
CA THR A 328 9.29 -22.41 -10.52
C THR A 328 8.02 -21.97 -9.77
N PRO A 329 6.81 -22.28 -10.26
CA PRO A 329 5.58 -21.98 -9.54
C PRO A 329 5.47 -22.77 -8.23
N TRP A 330 4.63 -22.29 -7.32
CA TRP A 330 4.25 -22.96 -6.06
C TRP A 330 5.39 -23.14 -5.06
N GLU A 331 6.54 -22.51 -5.29
CA GLU A 331 7.55 -22.36 -4.25
C GLU A 331 6.97 -21.47 -3.13
N VAL A 332 6.95 -22.03 -1.92
CA VAL A 332 6.49 -21.32 -0.73
C VAL A 332 7.33 -20.07 -0.56
N LEU A 333 6.68 -18.92 -0.34
CA LEU A 333 7.34 -17.75 0.24
C LEU A 333 7.84 -18.16 1.63
N ASP A 334 9.06 -18.72 1.70
CA ASP A 334 9.62 -19.11 2.98
C ASP A 334 9.65 -17.85 3.86
N SER A 335 9.14 -18.00 5.07
CA SER A 335 8.75 -16.84 5.86
C SER A 335 9.92 -16.05 6.42
N LYS A 336 11.14 -16.39 5.98
CA LYS A 336 12.42 -15.92 6.47
C LYS A 336 13.25 -15.45 5.30
N VAL A 337 13.12 -14.17 4.96
CA VAL A 337 14.12 -13.52 4.12
C VAL A 337 15.31 -13.22 5.03
N ASP A 338 16.47 -13.81 4.73
CA ASP A 338 17.72 -13.38 5.36
C ASP A 338 17.91 -11.89 5.08
N VAL A 339 17.96 -11.10 6.16
CA VAL A 339 18.24 -9.66 6.08
C VAL A 339 19.59 -9.50 5.41
N MET A 340 19.59 -8.87 4.23
CA MET A 340 20.82 -8.48 3.58
C MET A 340 21.55 -7.50 4.52
N ASP A 341 22.71 -7.91 5.04
CA ASP A 341 23.57 -7.04 5.82
C ASP A 341 24.02 -5.88 4.93
N VAL A 342 23.39 -4.72 5.12
CA VAL A 342 23.72 -3.47 4.42
C VAL A 342 24.84 -2.69 5.11
N SER A 343 25.39 -3.21 6.22
CA SER A 343 26.56 -2.62 6.87
C SER A 343 27.81 -2.93 6.06
N GLY A 344 28.12 -2.04 5.10
CA GLY A 344 29.31 -2.15 4.26
C GLY A 344 29.10 -2.00 2.76
N LEU A 345 27.85 -1.78 2.29
CA LEU A 345 27.64 -1.41 0.90
C LEU A 345 28.12 0.03 0.66
N SER A 346 29.22 0.15 -0.09
CA SER A 346 29.66 1.42 -0.66
C SER A 346 29.30 1.44 -2.15
N LEU A 347 28.71 2.54 -2.60
CA LEU A 347 28.56 2.85 -4.02
C LEU A 347 29.95 3.23 -4.56
N ILE A 348 30.50 2.36 -5.40
CA ILE A 348 31.62 2.73 -6.27
C ILE A 348 31.01 3.50 -7.45
N ARG A 349 31.57 4.68 -7.72
CA ARG A 349 31.20 5.56 -8.81
C ARG A 349 31.41 4.93 -10.18
#